data_AF-A0A4R3GPE4-F1
#
_entry.id   AF-A0A4R3GPE4-F1
#
_cell.length_a   1.000
_cell.length_b   1.000
_cell.length_c   1.000
_cell.angle_alpha   90.00
_cell.angle_beta   90.00
_cell.angle_gamma   90.00
#
_symmetry.space_group_name_H-M   'P 1'
#
loop_
_entity.id
_entity.type
_entity.pdbx_description
1 polymer ?
#
loop_
_entity_poly.entity_id
_entity_poly.type
_entity_poly.pdbx_seq_one_letter_code
_entity_poly.pdbx_strand_id
1 'polypeptide(L)'
;MAKLYNMQPVQGVVIVPDGTRMFNNRPVIGIRDVGDATLFVDNRPVLGVDVISDGATLYNGLPVLGAVRISDGRSLYGNAPVIAVKSSGEPVDPDRYMFFASRGSRMPSGYAVDTTSIGLTYFASRLKFGNAPYRTKAPRFHFTGFAMNEGFGPQETIVAGNDVVIDGVDLIVKGVTYLSDFSGTPGVTIASGAKGAFCDFPTFTGELDPLEDFLVITRWHIASVGQKFIGPARIQKHRGEKYWAAADASTLAALIAADAPTTAVLDNFYAVAPGNQTNSQLICYGPDLMLAKGGWDGRPVVLGTGDSIGYGRQEVSASADLRGNLGWESKWLDLDGGPGRIPHLFIGCPSAQSARELATSALLRWDILDDIKAFNGGKYPFTIVINQMGTNDANTTTATWKSRLVSLISRIKTRLGADMKVIQCTIPPQNGSTAAYSTAAAITVSAPVWTTGRASINDDIRTNNGFGHDGYLDIDQAWADYPANPDKFRAAVDIGQIGTLLSVTPGDGSTTHPTGTADFQAKIGDSLLIEYQSGLYANRVVIDVSANGNGTCFVTFANTYNTAFQANAKTYWAVSPEGIHPQPGYIDHWIVPRLAQADKGKLVG
;
A
#
# COMPACT_ATOMS: atom_id res chain seq x y z
N MET A 1 -5.53 54.63 -47.42
CA MET A 1 -6.61 54.52 -46.42
C MET A 1 -6.67 53.07 -45.94
N ALA A 2 -6.14 52.81 -44.74
CA ALA A 2 -6.47 51.65 -43.92
C ALA A 2 -6.48 52.18 -42.48
N LYS A 3 -7.67 52.25 -41.88
CA LYS A 3 -7.88 52.72 -40.51
C LYS A 3 -7.44 51.60 -39.57
N LEU A 4 -6.41 51.85 -38.77
CA LEU A 4 -6.06 51.00 -37.62
C LEU A 4 -7.20 51.13 -36.59
N TYR A 5 -7.98 50.06 -36.47
CA TYR A 5 -9.01 49.88 -35.46
C TYR A 5 -8.38 49.27 -34.20
N ASN A 6 -8.91 49.70 -33.04
CA ASN A 6 -8.63 49.17 -31.69
C ASN A 6 -7.34 49.62 -30.99
N MET A 7 -7.29 50.89 -30.58
CA MET A 7 -6.60 51.24 -29.34
C MET A 7 -7.44 50.71 -28.16
N GLN A 8 -7.15 49.49 -27.70
CA GLN A 8 -7.61 49.07 -26.37
C GLN A 8 -6.63 49.65 -25.33
N PRO A 9 -7.11 50.41 -24.33
CA PRO A 9 -6.27 50.87 -23.24
C PRO A 9 -5.79 49.64 -22.44
N VAL A 10 -4.47 49.52 -22.28
CA VAL A 10 -3.86 48.48 -21.45
C VAL A 10 -4.24 48.76 -20.00
N GLN A 11 -4.97 47.84 -19.38
CA GLN A 11 -5.20 47.84 -17.94
C GLN A 11 -3.85 47.58 -17.25
N GLY A 12 -3.45 48.45 -16.34
CA GLY A 12 -2.16 48.35 -15.65
C GLY A 12 -1.98 46.97 -15.00
N VAL A 13 -0.82 46.36 -15.22
CA VAL A 13 -0.44 45.05 -14.69
C VAL A 13 0.55 45.24 -13.55
N VAL A 14 0.27 44.65 -12.38
CA VAL A 14 1.20 44.61 -11.24
C VAL A 14 1.70 43.19 -11.06
N ILE A 15 3.02 43.04 -10.96
CA ILE A 15 3.70 41.77 -10.64
C ILE A 15 3.74 41.66 -9.11
N VAL A 16 3.21 40.57 -8.56
CA VAL A 16 3.17 40.32 -7.11
C VAL A 16 3.99 39.09 -6.72
N PRO A 17 4.57 39.05 -5.49
CA PRO A 17 5.27 37.87 -4.98
C PRO A 17 4.38 36.63 -4.85
N ASP A 18 5.02 35.47 -4.82
CA ASP A 18 4.35 34.18 -4.60
C ASP A 18 3.55 34.18 -3.29
N GLY A 19 2.35 33.60 -3.31
CA GLY A 19 1.40 33.61 -2.19
C GLY A 19 0.49 34.84 -2.06
N THR A 20 0.55 35.81 -2.99
CA THR A 20 -0.35 36.97 -2.96
C THR A 20 -1.80 36.59 -3.31
N ARG A 21 -2.75 36.88 -2.42
CA ARG A 21 -4.19 36.63 -2.67
C ARG A 21 -4.81 37.76 -3.49
N MET A 22 -5.39 37.44 -4.64
CA MET A 22 -6.15 38.39 -5.46
C MET A 22 -7.66 38.22 -5.30
N PHE A 23 -8.39 39.33 -5.30
CA PHE A 23 -9.82 39.40 -4.97
C PHE A 23 -10.72 39.19 -6.21
N ASN A 24 -11.96 38.71 -5.96
CA ASN A 24 -13.17 38.87 -6.80
C ASN A 24 -13.55 37.86 -7.92
N ASN A 25 -13.11 36.58 -7.88
CA ASN A 25 -13.66 35.52 -8.76
C ASN A 25 -13.67 35.85 -10.28
N ARG A 26 -12.85 36.79 -10.73
CA ARG A 26 -12.70 37.10 -12.16
C ARG A 26 -11.55 36.30 -12.77
N PRO A 27 -11.64 35.92 -14.06
CA PRO A 27 -10.59 35.17 -14.72
C PRO A 27 -9.25 35.93 -14.69
N VAL A 28 -8.18 35.25 -14.30
CA VAL A 28 -6.81 35.77 -14.44
C VAL A 28 -6.35 35.51 -15.87
N ILE A 29 -5.87 36.56 -16.55
CA ILE A 29 -5.23 36.44 -17.87
C ILE A 29 -3.76 36.10 -17.62
N GLY A 30 -3.32 34.91 -18.02
CA GLY A 30 -1.91 34.52 -17.97
C GLY A 30 -1.10 35.30 -19.01
N ILE A 31 0.03 35.87 -18.60
CA ILE A 31 0.97 36.57 -19.49
C ILE A 31 2.18 35.67 -19.72
N ARG A 32 2.54 35.47 -20.99
CA ARG A 32 3.74 34.73 -21.42
C ARG A 32 4.84 35.73 -21.76
N ASP A 33 6.01 35.59 -21.12
CA ASP A 33 7.22 36.36 -21.43
C ASP A 33 7.86 35.78 -22.72
N VAL A 34 8.07 36.64 -23.73
CA VAL A 34 8.57 36.23 -25.05
C VAL A 34 9.81 37.03 -25.48
N GLY A 35 10.37 37.85 -24.58
CA GLY A 35 11.53 38.70 -24.80
C GLY A 35 11.27 39.93 -25.69
N ASP A 36 12.10 40.95 -25.53
CA ASP A 36 11.89 42.31 -26.07
C ASP A 36 11.88 42.42 -27.61
N ALA A 37 12.33 41.37 -28.32
CA ALA A 37 12.45 41.37 -29.78
C ALA A 37 11.33 40.59 -30.50
N THR A 38 10.43 39.92 -29.76
CA THR A 38 9.42 39.04 -30.35
C THR A 38 8.10 39.77 -30.54
N LEU A 39 7.82 40.21 -31.76
CA LEU A 39 6.59 40.93 -32.11
C LEU A 39 5.39 40.00 -32.38
N PHE A 40 5.64 38.71 -32.64
CA PHE A 40 4.62 37.72 -32.98
C PHE A 40 4.95 36.34 -32.39
N VAL A 41 3.94 35.66 -31.86
CA VAL A 41 3.98 34.22 -31.53
C VAL A 41 2.75 33.55 -32.16
N ASP A 42 2.95 32.45 -32.87
CA ASP A 42 1.89 31.69 -33.54
C ASP A 42 0.97 32.56 -34.44
N ASN A 43 1.57 33.46 -35.23
CA ASN A 43 0.87 34.43 -36.09
C ASN A 43 -0.08 35.40 -35.37
N ARG A 44 0.10 35.58 -34.05
CA ARG A 44 -0.65 36.57 -33.27
C ARG A 44 0.30 37.67 -32.77
N PRO A 45 -0.11 38.95 -32.84
CA PRO A 45 0.72 40.04 -32.33
C PRO A 45 0.89 39.92 -30.82
N VAL A 46 2.13 40.10 -30.37
CA VAL A 46 2.48 40.15 -28.96
C VAL A 46 2.06 41.51 -28.41
N LEU A 47 1.31 41.52 -27.31
CA LEU A 47 0.98 42.76 -26.60
C LEU A 47 2.22 43.19 -25.80
N GLY A 48 2.76 44.37 -26.10
CA GLY A 48 3.85 44.96 -25.32
C GLY A 48 3.37 45.33 -23.92
N VAL A 49 4.05 44.82 -22.90
CA VAL A 49 3.83 45.18 -21.50
C VAL A 49 5.07 45.94 -21.04
N ASP A 50 4.90 47.20 -20.64
CA ASP A 50 5.99 48.03 -20.12
C ASP A 50 5.97 47.99 -18.59
N VAL A 51 7.15 47.85 -17.97
CA VAL A 51 7.27 47.72 -16.50
C VAL A 51 7.55 49.09 -15.90
N ILE A 52 6.52 49.72 -15.32
CA ILE A 52 6.66 51.00 -14.62
C ILE A 52 7.15 50.74 -13.19
N SER A 53 8.36 51.19 -12.87
CA SER A 53 9.08 50.88 -11.64
C SER A 53 8.73 51.76 -10.43
N ASP A 54 8.04 52.89 -10.62
CA ASP A 54 7.79 53.87 -9.55
C ASP A 54 6.35 53.87 -8.98
N GLY A 55 5.45 53.05 -9.54
CA GLY A 55 4.05 52.91 -9.06
C GLY A 55 3.21 54.19 -9.06
N ALA A 56 3.76 55.34 -9.49
CA ALA A 56 3.17 56.66 -9.29
C ALA A 56 2.35 57.14 -10.49
N THR A 57 2.47 56.48 -11.65
CA THR A 57 1.76 56.90 -12.87
C THR A 57 0.70 55.89 -13.29
N LEU A 58 -0.38 55.79 -12.51
CA LEU A 58 -1.64 55.18 -12.96
C LEU A 58 -2.68 56.29 -13.13
N TYR A 59 -2.82 56.79 -14.37
CA TYR A 59 -3.88 57.73 -14.72
C TYR A 59 -5.26 57.07 -14.50
N ASN A 60 -6.18 57.81 -13.88
CA ASN A 60 -7.63 57.54 -13.72
C ASN A 60 -8.15 56.61 -12.61
N GLY A 61 -7.35 56.21 -11.61
CA GLY A 61 -7.90 55.64 -10.36
C GLY A 61 -8.78 54.38 -10.53
N LEU A 62 -8.57 53.61 -11.60
CA LEU A 62 -9.26 52.34 -11.83
C LEU A 62 -8.51 51.19 -11.13
N PRO A 63 -9.23 50.16 -10.62
CA PRO A 63 -8.62 49.04 -9.91
C PRO A 63 -7.80 48.11 -10.83
N VAL A 64 -6.63 47.71 -10.34
CA VAL A 64 -5.68 46.79 -11.02
C VAL A 64 -6.15 45.34 -10.92
N LEU A 65 -6.08 44.60 -12.03
CA LEU A 65 -6.18 43.14 -12.07
C LEU A 65 -4.76 42.58 -12.06
N GLY A 66 -4.34 41.90 -10.99
CA GLY A 66 -2.96 41.40 -10.93
C GLY A 66 -2.72 40.20 -11.85
N ALA A 67 -1.47 40.03 -12.26
CA ALA A 67 -1.01 38.91 -13.08
C ALA A 67 0.13 38.17 -12.37
N VAL A 68 0.21 36.86 -12.60
CA VAL A 68 1.30 35.99 -12.09
C VAL A 68 2.25 35.69 -13.23
N ARG A 69 3.56 35.86 -13.00
CA ARG A 69 4.61 35.51 -13.98
C ARG A 69 4.79 33.99 -14.00
N ILE A 70 4.59 33.36 -15.15
CA ILE A 70 4.91 31.94 -15.39
C ILE A 70 6.16 31.88 -16.26
N SER A 71 7.32 31.69 -15.63
CA SER A 71 8.63 31.70 -16.29
C SER A 71 9.08 30.33 -16.82
N ASP A 72 8.29 29.28 -16.62
CA ASP A 72 8.63 27.88 -16.96
C ASP A 72 7.80 27.28 -18.12
N GLY A 73 7.06 28.11 -18.86
CA GLY A 73 6.39 27.71 -20.10
C GLY A 73 5.01 27.03 -19.93
N ARG A 74 4.45 26.99 -18.72
CA ARG A 74 3.10 26.41 -18.47
C ARG A 74 1.95 27.32 -18.91
N SER A 75 0.81 26.70 -19.25
CA SER A 75 -0.48 27.38 -19.49
C SER A 75 -1.50 26.99 -18.41
N LEU A 76 -2.31 27.95 -17.95
CA LEU A 76 -3.39 27.72 -16.99
C LEU A 76 -4.64 27.18 -17.70
N TYR A 77 -5.27 26.14 -17.12
CA TYR A 77 -6.61 25.68 -17.50
C TYR A 77 -7.46 25.48 -16.23
N GLY A 78 -8.62 26.16 -16.17
CA GLY A 78 -9.74 25.76 -15.30
C GLY A 78 -9.61 25.95 -13.79
N ASN A 79 -9.36 27.17 -13.29
CA ASN A 79 -9.61 27.60 -11.90
C ASN A 79 -9.02 26.75 -10.75
N ALA A 80 -8.03 25.88 -11.01
CA ALA A 80 -7.36 25.11 -9.95
C ALA A 80 -6.26 25.94 -9.26
N PRO A 81 -6.08 25.81 -7.93
CA PRO A 81 -4.92 26.37 -7.23
C PRO A 81 -3.61 25.86 -7.83
N VAL A 82 -2.65 26.76 -8.04
CA VAL A 82 -1.29 26.38 -8.46
C VAL A 82 -0.60 25.73 -7.25
N ILE A 83 -0.62 24.40 -7.19
CA ILE A 83 0.25 23.64 -6.30
C ILE A 83 1.60 23.53 -7.03
N ALA A 84 2.71 23.77 -6.32
CA ALA A 84 4.03 23.47 -6.83
C ALA A 84 4.09 21.95 -7.10
N VAL A 85 3.88 21.54 -8.35
CA VAL A 85 4.44 20.30 -8.84
C VAL A 85 5.93 20.57 -8.80
N LYS A 86 6.62 19.98 -7.82
CA LYS A 86 8.06 19.85 -7.89
C LYS A 86 8.30 19.28 -9.29
N SER A 87 8.99 20.05 -10.15
CA SER A 87 9.61 19.46 -11.34
C SER A 87 10.31 18.18 -10.90
N SER A 88 10.55 17.24 -11.80
CA SER A 88 11.48 16.14 -11.56
C SER A 88 12.85 16.73 -11.19
N GLY A 89 12.97 17.15 -9.94
CA GLY A 89 14.04 17.97 -9.44
C GLY A 89 15.30 17.16 -9.49
N GLU A 90 16.42 17.86 -9.49
CA GLU A 90 17.69 17.21 -9.24
C GLU A 90 17.54 16.26 -8.03
N PRO A 91 18.02 15.01 -8.12
CA PRO A 91 17.91 14.06 -7.04
C PRO A 91 18.45 14.67 -5.74
N VAL A 92 17.70 14.56 -4.65
CA VAL A 92 18.08 15.18 -3.37
C VAL A 92 19.28 14.47 -2.75
N ASP A 93 19.38 13.16 -2.95
CA ASP A 93 20.50 12.35 -2.47
C ASP A 93 20.65 11.12 -3.38
N PRO A 94 21.27 11.27 -4.57
CA PRO A 94 21.28 10.23 -5.60
C PRO A 94 22.01 8.95 -5.22
N ASP A 95 22.85 9.00 -4.18
CA ASP A 95 23.66 7.88 -3.72
C ASP A 95 23.08 7.15 -2.51
N ARG A 96 21.98 7.65 -1.94
CA ARG A 96 21.27 7.03 -0.83
C ARG A 96 20.34 5.94 -1.33
N TYR A 97 20.45 4.76 -0.74
CA TYR A 97 19.48 3.69 -0.90
C TYR A 97 18.17 4.04 -0.21
N MET A 98 17.08 4.06 -0.96
CA MET A 98 15.72 4.28 -0.48
C MET A 98 14.84 3.07 -0.76
N PHE A 99 13.80 2.86 0.05
CA PHE A 99 12.72 1.95 -0.34
C PHE A 99 12.07 2.45 -1.63
N PHE A 100 11.78 1.53 -2.55
CA PHE A 100 11.28 1.92 -3.87
C PHE A 100 10.21 1.00 -4.45
N ALA A 101 10.22 -0.28 -4.10
CA ALA A 101 9.34 -1.27 -4.70
C ALA A 101 7.90 -1.16 -4.18
N SER A 102 6.92 -1.35 -5.06
CA SER A 102 5.51 -1.48 -4.73
C SER A 102 5.25 -2.78 -3.96
N ARG A 103 4.00 -2.95 -3.51
CA ARG A 103 3.56 -4.08 -2.68
C ARG A 103 4.21 -4.10 -1.30
N GLY A 104 5.08 -3.13 -0.99
CA GLY A 104 5.83 -2.98 0.25
C GLY A 104 6.60 -4.26 0.50
N SER A 105 7.91 -4.26 0.21
CA SER A 105 8.74 -5.38 0.68
C SER A 105 8.45 -5.55 2.17
N ARG A 106 7.96 -6.72 2.56
CA ARG A 106 7.38 -6.94 3.88
C ARG A 106 8.26 -7.93 4.61
N MET A 107 8.53 -7.64 5.87
CA MET A 107 9.27 -8.58 6.70
C MET A 107 8.44 -9.86 6.86
N PRO A 108 9.05 -11.06 6.78
CA PRO A 108 8.29 -12.29 6.85
C PRO A 108 7.63 -12.44 8.22
N SER A 109 6.41 -12.98 8.22
CA SER A 109 5.66 -13.31 9.43
C SER A 109 4.88 -14.60 9.28
N GLY A 110 4.55 -15.22 10.41
CA GLY A 110 3.66 -16.36 10.48
C GLY A 110 4.42 -17.66 10.73
N TYR A 111 4.76 -18.37 9.65
CA TYR A 111 5.18 -19.77 9.72
C TYR A 111 6.29 -20.11 8.71
N ALA A 112 6.99 -21.21 8.97
CA ALA A 112 7.92 -21.81 8.02
C ALA A 112 7.19 -22.78 7.11
N VAL A 113 7.51 -22.77 5.81
CA VAL A 113 6.91 -23.65 4.80
C VAL A 113 7.53 -25.04 4.91
N ASP A 114 6.69 -26.06 5.05
CA ASP A 114 7.09 -27.46 5.09
C ASP A 114 7.06 -28.07 3.69
N THR A 115 8.17 -28.69 3.28
CA THR A 115 8.30 -29.29 1.94
C THR A 115 8.00 -30.80 1.90
N THR A 116 7.69 -31.42 3.05
CA THR A 116 7.45 -32.87 3.16
C THR A 116 6.33 -33.33 2.24
N SER A 117 5.25 -32.56 2.14
CA SER A 117 4.09 -32.88 1.28
C SER A 117 4.34 -32.64 -0.21
N ILE A 118 5.42 -31.91 -0.55
CA ILE A 118 5.74 -31.51 -1.92
C ILE A 118 6.69 -32.55 -2.55
N GLY A 119 7.58 -33.16 -1.78
CA GLY A 119 8.53 -34.16 -2.28
C GLY A 119 9.60 -33.58 -3.23
N LEU A 120 9.79 -32.26 -3.21
CA LEU A 120 10.71 -31.51 -4.08
C LEU A 120 11.67 -30.69 -3.21
N THR A 121 12.87 -30.41 -3.73
CA THR A 121 13.95 -29.74 -2.97
C THR A 121 14.47 -28.47 -3.63
N TYR A 122 14.23 -28.29 -4.93
CA TYR A 122 14.60 -27.10 -5.69
C TYR A 122 13.37 -26.28 -6.01
N PHE A 123 13.45 -24.98 -5.80
CA PHE A 123 12.32 -24.06 -5.87
C PHE A 123 12.70 -22.77 -6.59
N ALA A 124 11.73 -22.15 -7.27
CA ALA A 124 11.89 -20.79 -7.75
C ALA A 124 10.58 -20.01 -7.73
N SER A 125 10.66 -18.74 -7.36
CA SER A 125 9.53 -17.80 -7.39
C SER A 125 9.78 -16.77 -8.47
N ARG A 126 8.73 -16.39 -9.21
CA ARG A 126 8.70 -15.22 -10.10
C ARG A 126 7.73 -14.22 -9.52
N LEU A 127 8.26 -13.11 -9.01
CA LEU A 127 7.51 -12.07 -8.32
C LEU A 127 7.52 -10.78 -9.15
N LYS A 128 6.41 -10.02 -9.11
CA LYS A 128 6.23 -8.79 -9.88
C LYS A 128 6.09 -7.58 -8.96
N PHE A 129 6.92 -6.58 -9.18
CA PHE A 129 6.95 -5.35 -8.39
C PHE A 129 6.88 -4.13 -9.32
N GLY A 130 6.38 -3.02 -8.81
CA GLY A 130 6.39 -1.72 -9.48
C GLY A 130 7.46 -0.81 -8.87
N ASN A 131 8.09 0.02 -9.69
CA ASN A 131 9.08 1.00 -9.25
C ASN A 131 8.41 2.19 -8.53
N ALA A 132 9.22 2.97 -7.82
CA ALA A 132 8.84 4.23 -7.22
C ALA A 132 8.37 5.24 -8.28
N PRO A 133 7.66 6.32 -7.89
CA PRO A 133 7.26 7.42 -8.78
C PRO A 133 8.44 8.33 -9.22
N TYR A 134 9.66 7.82 -9.17
CA TYR A 134 10.88 8.46 -9.63
C TYR A 134 11.83 7.39 -10.19
N ARG A 135 12.82 7.82 -10.99
CA ARG A 135 13.79 6.89 -11.57
C ARG A 135 14.67 6.27 -10.50
N THR A 136 14.98 4.98 -10.62
CA THR A 136 15.84 4.27 -9.67
C THR A 136 16.97 3.55 -10.40
N LYS A 137 18.11 3.42 -9.72
CA LYS A 137 19.31 2.76 -10.23
C LYS A 137 19.96 1.94 -9.12
N ALA A 138 20.88 1.05 -9.49
CA ALA A 138 21.61 0.20 -8.54
C ALA A 138 20.68 -0.47 -7.50
N PRO A 139 19.77 -1.35 -7.93
CA PRO A 139 18.89 -2.07 -7.01
C PRO A 139 19.73 -2.98 -6.10
N ARG A 140 19.29 -3.10 -4.85
CA ARG A 140 19.85 -3.97 -3.82
C ARG A 140 18.73 -4.64 -3.07
N PHE A 141 18.76 -5.96 -2.97
CA PHE A 141 17.71 -6.75 -2.30
C PHE A 141 18.25 -7.46 -1.07
N HIS A 142 17.39 -7.68 -0.09
CA HIS A 142 17.70 -8.39 1.14
C HIS A 142 16.89 -9.69 1.23
N PHE A 143 17.53 -10.73 1.77
CA PHE A 143 16.95 -12.04 1.99
C PHE A 143 17.23 -12.51 3.42
N THR A 144 16.18 -12.74 4.19
CA THR A 144 16.28 -13.10 5.61
C THR A 144 16.17 -14.60 5.90
N GLY A 145 16.67 -15.01 7.08
CA GLY A 145 16.59 -16.37 7.63
C GLY A 145 15.60 -16.53 8.79
N PHE A 146 14.82 -15.50 9.13
CA PHE A 146 13.83 -15.51 10.23
C PHE A 146 12.48 -14.96 9.80
N ALA A 147 11.46 -15.21 10.61
CA ALA A 147 10.14 -14.61 10.50
C ALA A 147 9.62 -14.16 11.87
N MET A 148 8.67 -13.23 11.86
CA MET A 148 7.96 -12.79 13.05
C MET A 148 6.83 -13.76 13.44
N ASN A 149 6.66 -13.96 14.74
CA ASN A 149 5.56 -14.72 15.33
C ASN A 149 4.27 -13.87 15.37
N GLU A 150 3.20 -14.39 14.77
CA GLU A 150 1.89 -13.75 14.67
C GLU A 150 0.95 -14.00 15.85
N GLY A 151 1.31 -14.83 16.83
CA GLY A 151 0.49 -15.09 18.03
C GLY A 151 0.79 -14.12 19.19
N PHE A 152 2.01 -13.59 19.22
CA PHE A 152 2.51 -12.75 20.31
C PHE A 152 3.51 -11.71 19.77
N GLY A 153 3.23 -11.14 18.60
CA GLY A 153 4.18 -10.32 17.86
C GLY A 153 4.45 -8.91 18.42
N PRO A 154 5.46 -8.21 17.86
CA PRO A 154 6.49 -8.79 17.01
C PRO A 154 7.48 -9.61 17.86
N GLN A 155 7.79 -10.83 17.43
CA GLN A 155 8.87 -11.64 17.98
C GLN A 155 9.54 -12.42 16.86
N GLU A 156 10.84 -12.29 16.70
CA GLU A 156 11.62 -12.86 15.60
C GLU A 156 12.08 -14.27 15.98
N THR A 157 11.11 -15.13 16.33
CA THR A 157 11.33 -16.47 16.87
C THR A 157 10.95 -17.59 15.90
N ILE A 158 10.35 -17.25 14.76
CA ILE A 158 10.01 -18.23 13.73
C ILE A 158 11.23 -18.41 12.84
N VAL A 159 11.72 -19.64 12.77
CA VAL A 159 12.91 -20.02 11.99
C VAL A 159 12.64 -21.31 11.23
N ALA A 160 13.38 -21.54 10.15
CA ALA A 160 13.24 -22.75 9.34
C ALA A 160 13.73 -24.01 10.08
N GLY A 161 14.74 -23.87 10.94
CA GLY A 161 15.42 -25.00 11.62
C GLY A 161 16.50 -25.67 10.75
N ASN A 162 16.67 -25.20 9.52
CA ASN A 162 17.72 -25.58 8.58
C ASN A 162 18.10 -24.37 7.73
N ASP A 163 19.27 -24.45 7.10
CA ASP A 163 19.73 -23.40 6.19
C ASP A 163 18.98 -23.46 4.86
N VAL A 164 18.89 -22.32 4.18
CA VAL A 164 18.34 -22.19 2.83
C VAL A 164 19.46 -21.71 1.92
N VAL A 165 19.67 -22.40 0.80
CA VAL A 165 20.70 -22.03 -0.18
C VAL A 165 20.04 -21.30 -1.34
N ILE A 166 20.36 -20.03 -1.52
CA ILE A 166 19.97 -19.24 -2.68
C ILE A 166 20.96 -19.57 -3.80
N ASP A 167 20.49 -20.17 -4.89
CA ASP A 167 21.31 -20.52 -6.05
C ASP A 167 21.55 -19.31 -6.95
N GLY A 168 20.62 -18.35 -6.93
CA GLY A 168 20.80 -17.04 -7.53
C GLY A 168 19.50 -16.31 -7.75
N VAL A 169 19.61 -15.01 -8.02
CA VAL A 169 18.48 -14.10 -8.19
C VAL A 169 18.62 -13.35 -9.51
N ASP A 170 17.55 -13.35 -10.30
CA ASP A 170 17.49 -12.65 -11.59
C ASP A 170 16.56 -11.44 -11.45
N LEU A 171 17.09 -10.25 -11.72
CA LEU A 171 16.29 -9.04 -11.93
C LEU A 171 15.97 -8.93 -13.42
N ILE A 172 14.68 -8.81 -13.76
CA ILE A 172 14.25 -8.68 -15.15
C ILE A 172 13.57 -7.32 -15.35
N VAL A 173 14.14 -6.51 -16.23
CA VAL A 173 13.67 -5.16 -16.58
C VAL A 173 13.53 -5.07 -18.09
N LYS A 174 12.34 -4.71 -18.58
CA LYS A 174 12.04 -4.64 -20.03
C LYS A 174 12.45 -5.90 -20.82
N GLY A 175 12.37 -7.07 -20.18
CA GLY A 175 12.77 -8.37 -20.75
C GLY A 175 14.27 -8.69 -20.71
N VAL A 176 15.12 -7.76 -20.24
CA VAL A 176 16.55 -8.00 -20.04
C VAL A 176 16.79 -8.56 -18.64
N THR A 177 17.60 -9.61 -18.55
CA THR A 177 17.94 -10.27 -17.28
C THR A 177 19.28 -9.78 -16.74
N TYR A 178 19.31 -9.41 -15.46
CA TYR A 178 20.48 -8.98 -14.70
C TYR A 178 20.68 -9.93 -13.52
N LEU A 179 21.87 -10.49 -13.42
CA LEU A 179 22.18 -11.51 -12.41
C LEU A 179 22.62 -10.85 -11.10
N SER A 180 22.24 -11.48 -9.98
CA SER A 180 22.64 -11.05 -8.65
C SER A 180 24.12 -11.31 -8.36
N ASP A 181 24.65 -10.49 -7.46
CA ASP A 181 25.94 -10.68 -6.82
C ASP A 181 25.79 -10.58 -5.29
N PHE A 182 26.14 -11.66 -4.59
CA PHE A 182 26.26 -11.77 -3.14
C PHE A 182 27.75 -11.70 -2.78
N SER A 183 28.35 -10.51 -2.90
CA SER A 183 29.77 -10.27 -2.58
C SER A 183 30.75 -11.11 -3.41
N GLY A 184 30.58 -11.12 -4.74
CA GLY A 184 31.42 -11.86 -5.69
C GLY A 184 30.92 -13.25 -6.06
N THR A 185 29.70 -13.64 -5.63
CA THR A 185 29.11 -14.95 -5.92
C THR A 185 27.65 -14.83 -6.37
N PRO A 186 27.15 -15.68 -7.29
CA PRO A 186 25.77 -15.59 -7.76
C PRO A 186 24.70 -15.90 -6.71
N GLY A 187 25.05 -16.63 -5.65
CA GLY A 187 24.14 -17.16 -4.64
C GLY A 187 24.76 -17.14 -3.23
N VAL A 188 23.98 -17.49 -2.22
CA VAL A 188 24.41 -17.45 -0.81
C VAL A 188 23.64 -18.45 0.05
N THR A 189 24.27 -18.98 1.09
CA THR A 189 23.58 -19.76 2.13
C THR A 189 23.10 -18.84 3.24
N ILE A 190 21.79 -18.84 3.49
CA ILE A 190 21.16 -18.11 4.59
C ILE A 190 20.94 -19.09 5.75
N ALA A 191 21.66 -18.85 6.84
CA ALA A 191 21.54 -19.66 8.04
C ALA A 191 20.19 -19.45 8.74
N SER A 192 19.63 -20.53 9.31
CA SER A 192 18.38 -20.46 10.07
C SER A 192 18.47 -19.45 11.22
N GLY A 193 17.55 -18.47 11.27
CA GLY A 193 17.51 -17.44 12.30
C GLY A 193 18.50 -16.28 12.10
N ALA A 194 19.30 -16.29 11.04
CA ALA A 194 20.20 -15.19 10.73
C ALA A 194 19.44 -13.97 10.16
N LYS A 195 20.01 -12.77 10.37
CA LYS A 195 19.45 -11.51 9.82
C LYS A 195 19.20 -11.62 8.32
N GLY A 196 20.16 -12.19 7.59
CA GLY A 196 20.06 -12.37 6.15
C GLY A 196 21.32 -11.94 5.42
N ALA A 197 21.19 -11.78 4.11
CA ALA A 197 22.22 -11.22 3.24
C ALA A 197 21.62 -10.24 2.23
N PHE A 198 22.44 -9.29 1.78
CA PHE A 198 22.11 -8.40 0.67
C PHE A 198 22.71 -8.93 -0.64
N CYS A 199 22.00 -8.72 -1.75
CA CYS A 199 22.53 -8.89 -3.10
C CYS A 199 22.45 -7.58 -3.89
N ASP A 200 23.41 -7.40 -4.78
CA ASP A 200 23.46 -6.31 -5.76
C ASP A 200 23.26 -6.85 -7.18
N PHE A 201 23.08 -5.95 -8.15
CA PHE A 201 22.98 -6.28 -9.57
C PHE A 201 24.01 -5.46 -10.38
N PRO A 202 25.30 -5.82 -10.34
CA PRO A 202 26.39 -4.97 -10.86
C PRO A 202 26.34 -4.76 -12.37
N THR A 203 25.68 -5.67 -13.12
CA THR A 203 25.49 -5.56 -14.57
C THR A 203 24.30 -4.67 -14.95
N PHE A 204 23.48 -4.26 -13.97
CA PHE A 204 22.40 -3.30 -14.20
C PHE A 204 22.98 -1.88 -14.28
N THR A 205 23.30 -1.45 -15.49
CA THR A 205 23.84 -0.11 -15.77
C THR A 205 22.76 0.91 -16.17
N GLY A 206 21.50 0.47 -16.22
CA GLY A 206 20.36 1.30 -16.61
C GLY A 206 19.67 2.01 -15.44
N GLU A 207 18.54 2.62 -15.74
CA GLU A 207 17.58 3.15 -14.76
C GLU A 207 16.23 2.45 -14.96
N LEU A 208 15.53 2.18 -13.87
CA LEU A 208 14.11 1.84 -13.90
C LEU A 208 13.31 3.13 -14.03
N ASP A 209 12.38 3.17 -14.99
CA ASP A 209 11.51 4.33 -15.19
C ASP A 209 10.48 4.46 -14.04
N PRO A 210 9.97 5.67 -13.76
CA PRO A 210 8.97 5.84 -12.72
C PRO A 210 7.76 4.93 -12.93
N LEU A 211 7.33 4.25 -11.87
CA LEU A 211 6.18 3.33 -11.85
C LEU A 211 6.30 2.10 -12.74
N GLU A 212 7.45 1.88 -13.38
CA GLU A 212 7.71 0.73 -14.22
C GLU A 212 7.63 -0.59 -13.44
N ASP A 213 7.01 -1.61 -14.04
CA ASP A 213 7.03 -2.96 -13.49
C ASP A 213 8.36 -3.66 -13.78
N PHE A 214 8.87 -4.38 -12.80
CA PHE A 214 10.01 -5.28 -12.93
C PHE A 214 9.70 -6.64 -12.30
N LEU A 215 10.46 -7.65 -12.68
CA LEU A 215 10.30 -9.01 -12.15
C LEU A 215 11.56 -9.43 -11.41
N VAL A 216 11.36 -10.26 -10.39
CA VAL A 216 12.45 -10.92 -9.67
C VAL A 216 12.21 -12.41 -9.71
N ILE A 217 13.19 -13.18 -10.19
CA ILE A 217 13.21 -14.63 -10.07
C ILE A 217 14.22 -15.02 -8.99
N THR A 218 13.76 -15.64 -7.91
CA THR A 218 14.64 -16.17 -6.85
C THR A 218 14.69 -17.68 -6.99
N ARG A 219 15.88 -18.27 -7.11
CA ARG A 219 16.10 -19.73 -7.12
C ARG A 219 16.74 -20.14 -5.80
N TRP A 220 16.22 -21.19 -5.18
CA TRP A 220 16.79 -21.72 -3.94
C TRP A 220 16.54 -23.21 -3.81
N HIS A 221 17.31 -23.83 -2.93
CA HIS A 221 17.07 -25.20 -2.51
C HIS A 221 17.28 -25.41 -1.01
N ILE A 222 16.78 -26.54 -0.57
CA ILE A 222 17.00 -27.14 0.74
C ILE A 222 17.76 -28.45 0.54
N ALA A 223 18.52 -28.88 1.54
CA ALA A 223 19.39 -30.05 1.42
C ALA A 223 18.61 -31.36 1.27
N SER A 224 17.43 -31.46 1.89
CA SER A 224 16.62 -32.68 1.90
C SER A 224 15.13 -32.39 1.91
N VAL A 225 14.32 -33.30 1.35
CA VAL A 225 12.85 -33.26 1.44
C VAL A 225 12.43 -33.23 2.91
N GLY A 226 11.46 -32.37 3.22
CA GLY A 226 10.93 -32.18 4.58
C GLY A 226 11.66 -31.14 5.42
N GLN A 227 12.73 -30.56 4.88
CA GLN A 227 13.27 -29.31 5.39
C GLN A 227 12.34 -28.14 5.06
N LYS A 228 12.51 -27.04 5.79
CA LYS A 228 11.63 -25.86 5.73
C LYS A 228 12.36 -24.65 5.19
N PHE A 229 11.60 -23.64 4.81
CA PHE A 229 12.11 -22.31 4.50
C PHE A 229 11.14 -21.23 5.00
N ILE A 230 11.60 -19.99 5.10
CA ILE A 230 10.76 -18.83 5.44
C ILE A 230 10.29 -18.18 4.14
N GLY A 231 9.01 -17.82 3.99
CA GLY A 231 8.50 -17.19 2.77
C GLY A 231 7.95 -15.78 3.01
N PRO A 232 8.59 -14.69 2.55
CA PRO A 232 8.05 -13.34 2.71
C PRO A 232 6.88 -13.06 1.76
N ALA A 233 6.79 -13.69 0.60
CA ALA A 233 5.88 -13.27 -0.47
C ALA A 233 4.73 -14.26 -0.67
N ARG A 234 3.51 -13.73 -0.89
CA ARG A 234 2.36 -14.50 -1.40
C ARG A 234 2.37 -14.42 -2.93
N ILE A 235 2.14 -15.51 -3.65
CA ILE A 235 2.09 -15.44 -5.12
C ILE A 235 0.76 -14.82 -5.58
N GLN A 236 0.82 -13.85 -6.49
CA GLN A 236 -0.30 -13.13 -7.11
C GLN A 236 -0.43 -13.52 -8.59
N LYS A 237 -1.04 -14.68 -8.87
CA LYS A 237 -1.11 -15.25 -10.22
C LYS A 237 -1.80 -14.38 -11.25
N HIS A 238 -2.84 -13.66 -10.82
CA HIS A 238 -3.55 -12.71 -11.68
C HIS A 238 -2.63 -11.58 -12.20
N ARG A 239 -1.44 -11.41 -11.62
CA ARG A 239 -0.38 -10.47 -12.07
C ARG A 239 0.74 -11.14 -12.88
N GLY A 240 0.61 -12.43 -13.20
CA GLY A 240 1.62 -13.22 -13.90
C GLY A 240 2.74 -13.75 -13.01
N GLU A 241 2.60 -13.71 -11.69
CA GLU A 241 3.55 -14.32 -10.75
C GLU A 241 3.45 -15.84 -10.77
N LYS A 242 4.58 -16.54 -10.56
CA LYS A 242 4.69 -17.99 -10.67
C LYS A 242 5.51 -18.61 -9.54
N TYR A 243 5.25 -19.89 -9.30
CA TYR A 243 5.98 -20.68 -8.32
C TYR A 243 6.30 -22.06 -8.92
N TRP A 244 7.59 -22.35 -9.06
CA TRP A 244 8.08 -23.61 -9.59
C TRP A 244 8.79 -24.40 -8.51
N ALA A 245 8.71 -25.71 -8.62
CA ALA A 245 9.51 -26.64 -7.86
C ALA A 245 9.86 -27.86 -8.72
N ALA A 246 11.02 -28.45 -8.43
CA ALA A 246 11.54 -29.65 -9.07
C ALA A 246 12.42 -30.47 -8.11
N ALA A 247 12.74 -31.71 -8.50
CA ALA A 247 13.61 -32.58 -7.74
C ALA A 247 15.10 -32.20 -7.88
N ASP A 248 15.45 -31.45 -8.93
CA ASP A 248 16.81 -31.07 -9.25
C ASP A 248 16.87 -29.69 -9.95
N ALA A 249 18.06 -29.08 -9.93
CA ALA A 249 18.31 -27.76 -10.49
C ALA A 249 18.08 -27.67 -12.01
N SER A 250 18.38 -28.73 -12.76
CA SER A 250 18.28 -28.73 -14.23
C SER A 250 16.83 -28.74 -14.69
N THR A 251 15.99 -29.55 -14.04
CA THR A 251 14.54 -29.58 -14.26
C THR A 251 13.92 -28.25 -13.86
N LEU A 252 14.34 -27.64 -12.73
CA LEU A 252 13.87 -26.31 -12.35
C LEU A 252 14.23 -25.25 -13.40
N ALA A 253 15.47 -25.26 -13.88
CA ALA A 253 15.93 -24.33 -14.92
C ALA A 253 15.11 -24.48 -16.21
N ALA A 254 14.77 -25.71 -16.61
CA ALA A 254 13.91 -25.96 -17.78
C ALA A 254 12.49 -25.38 -17.60
N LEU A 255 11.90 -25.50 -16.39
CA LEU A 255 10.59 -24.89 -16.08
C LEU A 255 10.64 -23.36 -16.20
N ILE A 256 11.69 -22.74 -15.67
CA ILE A 256 11.88 -21.28 -15.72
C ILE A 256 12.07 -20.82 -17.17
N ALA A 257 12.94 -21.48 -17.93
CA ALA A 257 13.25 -21.11 -19.31
C ALA A 257 12.04 -21.25 -20.25
N ALA A 258 11.18 -22.24 -19.99
CA ALA A 258 9.92 -22.42 -20.73
C ALA A 258 8.81 -21.44 -20.29
N ASP A 259 9.06 -20.61 -19.28
CA ASP A 259 8.03 -19.85 -18.56
C ASP A 259 6.81 -20.73 -18.25
N ALA A 260 7.06 -21.94 -17.72
CA ALA A 260 6.03 -22.94 -17.49
C ALA A 260 4.95 -22.42 -16.53
N PRO A 261 3.72 -22.97 -16.53
CA PRO A 261 2.76 -22.73 -15.47
C PRO A 261 3.33 -23.05 -14.08
N THR A 262 2.73 -22.50 -13.02
CA THR A 262 3.05 -22.88 -11.63
C THR A 262 2.98 -24.40 -11.48
N THR A 263 3.94 -25.00 -10.77
CA THR A 263 3.95 -26.44 -10.51
C THR A 263 2.63 -26.85 -9.84
N ALA A 264 1.96 -27.87 -10.39
CA ALA A 264 0.58 -28.22 -10.02
C ALA A 264 0.36 -28.46 -8.51
N VAL A 265 1.30 -29.12 -7.82
CA VAL A 265 1.21 -29.34 -6.35
C VAL A 265 1.25 -28.03 -5.55
N LEU A 266 1.85 -26.99 -6.12
CA LEU A 266 1.87 -25.65 -5.57
C LEU A 266 0.67 -24.82 -6.06
N ASP A 267 -0.12 -25.27 -7.03
CA ASP A 267 -1.24 -24.51 -7.60
C ASP A 267 -2.55 -24.63 -6.80
N ASN A 268 -2.50 -24.29 -5.51
CA ASN A 268 -3.66 -24.35 -4.62
C ASN A 268 -4.10 -22.96 -4.10
N PHE A 269 -3.67 -21.86 -4.76
CA PHE A 269 -3.65 -20.49 -4.20
C PHE A 269 -5.02 -19.85 -3.91
N TYR A 270 -6.11 -20.31 -4.54
CA TYR A 270 -7.41 -19.62 -4.53
C TYR A 270 -8.59 -20.49 -4.09
N ALA A 271 -8.36 -21.76 -3.74
CA ALA A 271 -9.42 -22.68 -3.33
C ALA A 271 -9.81 -22.56 -1.83
N VAL A 272 -9.25 -21.58 -1.11
CA VAL A 272 -9.46 -21.41 0.33
C VAL A 272 -10.07 -20.05 0.61
N ALA A 273 -11.11 -20.04 1.46
CA ALA A 273 -11.77 -18.80 1.86
C ALA A 273 -10.78 -17.81 2.54
N PRO A 274 -10.98 -16.48 2.38
CA PRO A 274 -10.36 -15.44 3.20
C PRO A 274 -10.41 -15.83 4.67
N GLY A 275 -9.26 -15.79 5.32
CA GLY A 275 -9.04 -16.34 6.65
C GLY A 275 -7.56 -16.50 6.96
N ASN A 276 -7.24 -17.14 8.09
CA ASN A 276 -5.90 -17.21 8.66
C ASN A 276 -4.80 -17.49 7.61
N GLN A 277 -3.74 -16.67 7.62
CA GLN A 277 -2.65 -16.68 6.63
C GLN A 277 -1.96 -18.04 6.49
N THR A 278 -2.05 -18.87 7.53
CA THR A 278 -1.46 -20.22 7.60
C THR A 278 -2.14 -21.25 6.71
N ASN A 279 -3.41 -21.03 6.35
CA ASN A 279 -4.21 -22.06 5.67
C ASN A 279 -4.70 -21.60 4.29
N SER A 280 -4.67 -20.31 3.99
CA SER A 280 -5.32 -19.78 2.80
C SER A 280 -4.38 -19.57 1.60
N GLN A 281 -3.04 -19.51 1.79
CA GLN A 281 -2.10 -19.12 0.72
C GLN A 281 -0.72 -19.72 0.87
N LEU A 282 -0.20 -20.25 -0.24
CA LEU A 282 1.21 -20.61 -0.33
C LEU A 282 2.07 -19.35 -0.39
N ILE A 283 3.05 -19.31 0.52
CA ILE A 283 4.11 -18.32 0.54
C ILE A 283 5.38 -18.91 -0.09
N CYS A 284 6.15 -18.08 -0.77
CA CYS A 284 7.39 -18.47 -1.41
C CYS A 284 8.57 -17.68 -0.85
N TYR A 285 9.77 -18.25 -0.98
CA TYR A 285 10.98 -17.49 -0.68
C TYR A 285 11.22 -16.42 -1.74
N GLY A 286 11.91 -15.36 -1.34
CA GLY A 286 12.13 -14.16 -2.15
C GLY A 286 12.66 -13.02 -1.30
N PRO A 287 12.88 -11.85 -1.91
CA PRO A 287 13.36 -10.68 -1.19
C PRO A 287 12.31 -10.16 -0.21
N ASP A 288 12.71 -9.93 1.04
CA ASP A 288 11.87 -9.33 2.09
C ASP A 288 11.98 -7.79 2.15
N LEU A 289 13.06 -7.25 1.60
CA LEU A 289 13.33 -5.81 1.54
C LEU A 289 14.06 -5.45 0.24
N MET A 290 13.64 -4.34 -0.38
CA MET A 290 14.25 -3.82 -1.62
C MET A 290 14.63 -2.36 -1.50
N LEU A 291 15.83 -2.05 -1.99
CA LEU A 291 16.43 -0.73 -1.98
C LEU A 291 16.91 -0.35 -3.38
N ALA A 292 16.90 0.93 -3.69
CA ALA A 292 17.58 1.44 -4.88
C ALA A 292 18.07 2.87 -4.63
N LYS A 293 19.10 3.25 -5.37
CA LYS A 293 19.62 4.62 -5.47
C LYS A 293 18.91 5.38 -6.58
N GLY A 294 19.30 6.64 -6.82
CA GLY A 294 18.90 7.38 -8.02
C GLY A 294 18.02 8.58 -7.75
N GLY A 295 16.94 8.71 -8.50
CA GLY A 295 16.14 9.92 -8.64
C GLY A 295 15.24 10.29 -7.46
N TRP A 296 15.57 9.89 -6.23
CA TRP A 296 14.75 10.28 -5.08
C TRP A 296 14.73 11.80 -4.94
N ASP A 297 13.54 12.37 -5.02
CA ASP A 297 13.27 13.80 -5.16
C ASP A 297 12.94 14.48 -3.82
N GLY A 298 13.22 13.82 -2.70
CA GLY A 298 12.94 14.34 -1.36
C GLY A 298 11.50 14.13 -0.89
N ARG A 299 10.64 13.44 -1.67
CA ARG A 299 9.31 13.06 -1.19
C ARG A 299 9.40 12.11 0.01
N PRO A 300 8.34 11.99 0.83
CA PRO A 300 8.32 11.05 1.94
C PRO A 300 8.56 9.61 1.48
N VAL A 301 9.31 8.87 2.28
CA VAL A 301 9.45 7.40 2.18
C VAL A 301 9.15 6.84 3.57
N VAL A 302 8.19 5.91 3.65
CA VAL A 302 7.59 5.47 4.92
C VAL A 302 8.21 4.17 5.42
N LEU A 303 8.53 4.13 6.71
CA LEU A 303 8.63 2.89 7.47
C LEU A 303 7.33 2.70 8.27
N GLY A 304 6.59 1.63 7.98
CA GLY A 304 5.34 1.32 8.67
C GLY A 304 5.54 0.30 9.79
N THR A 305 5.12 0.65 11.01
CA THR A 305 4.89 -0.30 12.10
C THR A 305 3.39 -0.56 12.20
N GLY A 306 2.97 -1.78 11.85
CA GLY A 306 1.56 -2.15 11.78
C GLY A 306 1.28 -3.49 12.43
N ASP A 307 0.02 -3.69 12.84
CA ASP A 307 -0.49 -4.97 13.26
C ASP A 307 -1.28 -5.65 12.13
N SER A 308 -2.14 -6.60 12.45
CA SER A 308 -2.93 -7.34 11.46
C SER A 308 -3.90 -6.47 10.65
N ILE A 309 -4.25 -5.29 11.14
CA ILE A 309 -5.13 -4.33 10.44
C ILE A 309 -4.34 -3.63 9.33
N GLY A 310 -3.15 -3.09 9.63
CA GLY A 310 -2.24 -2.51 8.63
C GLY A 310 -1.71 -3.55 7.65
N TYR A 311 -1.42 -4.77 8.13
CA TYR A 311 -0.87 -5.87 7.33
C TYR A 311 -1.87 -6.47 6.30
N GLY A 312 -3.16 -6.15 6.39
CA GLY A 312 -4.18 -6.71 5.48
C GLY A 312 -4.42 -8.20 5.69
N ARG A 313 -4.55 -8.65 6.96
CA ARG A 313 -4.64 -10.09 7.31
C ARG A 313 -5.76 -10.84 6.57
N GLN A 314 -6.93 -10.22 6.39
CA GLN A 314 -8.10 -10.84 5.74
C GLN A 314 -8.04 -10.76 4.21
N GLU A 315 -7.08 -10.03 3.64
CA GLU A 315 -6.93 -9.97 2.20
C GLU A 315 -6.20 -11.18 1.66
N VAL A 316 -6.61 -11.58 0.47
CA VAL A 316 -6.02 -12.72 -0.23
C VAL A 316 -5.11 -12.29 -1.37
N SER A 317 -4.20 -13.15 -1.82
CA SER A 317 -3.30 -12.78 -2.91
C SER A 317 -4.04 -12.47 -4.20
N ALA A 318 -5.28 -12.95 -4.39
CA ALA A 318 -6.15 -12.54 -5.50
C ALA A 318 -6.72 -11.12 -5.37
N SER A 319 -6.84 -10.58 -4.14
CA SER A 319 -7.43 -9.26 -3.88
C SER A 319 -6.41 -8.12 -3.92
N ALA A 320 -5.18 -8.43 -4.30
CA ALA A 320 -4.15 -7.43 -4.50
C ALA A 320 -4.52 -6.46 -5.62
N ASP A 321 -4.09 -5.21 -5.49
CA ASP A 321 -4.23 -4.26 -6.59
C ASP A 321 -3.23 -4.55 -7.73
N LEU A 322 -3.30 -3.76 -8.81
CA LEU A 322 -2.43 -3.92 -9.98
C LEU A 322 -0.93 -3.82 -9.64
N ARG A 323 -0.58 -3.08 -8.59
CA ARG A 323 0.80 -2.90 -8.11
C ARG A 323 1.15 -3.87 -6.98
N GLY A 324 0.25 -4.81 -6.69
CA GLY A 324 0.42 -5.92 -5.78
C GLY A 324 0.14 -5.58 -4.31
N ASN A 325 -0.35 -4.39 -4.00
CA ASN A 325 -0.57 -3.97 -2.61
C ASN A 325 -1.73 -4.73 -1.97
N LEU A 326 -1.54 -5.06 -0.69
CA LEU A 326 -2.54 -5.62 0.22
C LEU A 326 -2.57 -4.77 1.48
N GLY A 327 -3.70 -4.76 2.17
CA GLY A 327 -3.98 -3.87 3.29
C GLY A 327 -4.33 -2.47 2.84
N TRP A 328 -5.11 -1.79 3.67
CA TRP A 328 -5.50 -0.39 3.43
C TRP A 328 -4.28 0.54 3.39
N GLU A 329 -3.24 0.26 4.19
CA GLU A 329 -2.12 1.17 4.40
C GLU A 329 -1.22 1.22 3.15
N SER A 330 -0.83 0.04 2.64
CA SER A 330 -0.11 -0.09 1.37
C SER A 330 -0.90 0.52 0.21
N LYS A 331 -2.20 0.21 0.12
CA LYS A 331 -3.09 0.74 -0.92
C LYS A 331 -3.20 2.27 -0.84
N TRP A 332 -3.41 2.83 0.35
CA TRP A 332 -3.51 4.28 0.54
C TRP A 332 -2.19 4.98 0.20
N LEU A 333 -1.04 4.48 0.68
CA LEU A 333 0.28 5.05 0.39
C LEU A 333 0.61 5.02 -1.11
N ASP A 334 0.27 3.93 -1.79
CA ASP A 334 0.57 3.76 -3.21
C ASP A 334 -0.45 4.45 -4.13
N LEU A 335 -1.63 4.89 -3.68
CA LEU A 335 -2.53 5.69 -4.51
C LEU A 335 -1.91 7.04 -4.91
N ASP A 336 -2.30 7.58 -6.06
CA ASP A 336 -1.89 8.92 -6.45
C ASP A 336 -2.74 10.00 -5.75
N GLY A 337 -2.13 11.15 -5.44
CA GLY A 337 -2.76 12.26 -4.72
C GLY A 337 -1.91 12.82 -3.58
N GLY A 338 -2.15 14.09 -3.22
CA GLY A 338 -1.31 14.81 -2.28
C GLY A 338 0.13 14.98 -2.82
N PRO A 339 1.19 14.55 -2.11
CA PRO A 339 2.56 14.49 -2.62
C PRO A 339 2.79 13.35 -3.63
N GLY A 340 1.74 12.62 -4.01
CA GLY A 340 1.78 11.49 -4.92
C GLY A 340 1.89 10.15 -4.21
N ARG A 341 2.35 9.13 -4.95
CA ARG A 341 2.62 7.79 -4.41
C ARG A 341 3.82 7.83 -3.45
N ILE A 342 3.73 7.10 -2.36
CA ILE A 342 4.74 7.09 -1.29
C ILE A 342 5.37 5.70 -1.20
N PRO A 343 6.66 5.56 -1.55
CA PRO A 343 7.40 4.32 -1.32
C PRO A 343 7.42 3.96 0.16
N HIS A 344 7.33 2.66 0.47
CA HIS A 344 7.16 2.22 1.85
C HIS A 344 7.70 0.81 2.10
N LEU A 345 8.00 0.52 3.37
CA LEU A 345 8.33 -0.80 3.90
C LEU A 345 7.50 -1.05 5.16
N PHE A 346 6.83 -2.21 5.25
CA PHE A 346 6.16 -2.64 6.47
C PHE A 346 7.03 -3.63 7.23
N ILE A 347 7.43 -3.24 8.43
CA ILE A 347 8.19 -4.12 9.30
C ILE A 347 7.30 -4.85 10.30
N GLY A 348 6.09 -4.36 10.59
CA GLY A 348 5.16 -5.00 11.53
C GLY A 348 4.59 -6.35 11.09
N CYS A 349 3.83 -7.00 11.97
CA CYS A 349 3.20 -8.30 11.70
C CYS A 349 1.81 -8.42 12.33
N PRO A 350 0.99 -9.40 11.91
CA PRO A 350 -0.23 -9.74 12.62
C PRO A 350 -0.01 -9.94 14.13
N SER A 351 -0.96 -9.44 14.93
CA SER A 351 -0.91 -9.41 16.40
C SER A 351 0.25 -8.62 17.01
N ALA A 352 0.95 -7.79 16.23
CA ALA A 352 1.99 -6.92 16.76
C ALA A 352 1.44 -5.99 17.85
N GLN A 353 2.22 -5.85 18.93
CA GLN A 353 1.93 -4.98 20.06
C GLN A 353 3.01 -3.91 20.19
N SER A 354 2.57 -2.69 20.44
CA SER A 354 3.46 -1.57 20.74
C SER A 354 4.35 -1.89 21.93
N ALA A 355 3.82 -2.58 22.95
CA ALA A 355 4.60 -3.02 24.10
C ALA A 355 5.87 -3.85 23.77
N ARG A 356 5.89 -4.55 22.63
CA ARG A 356 6.94 -5.52 22.28
C ARG A 356 7.84 -5.12 21.13
N GLU A 357 7.40 -4.20 20.28
CA GLU A 357 8.26 -3.64 19.25
C GLU A 357 9.52 -3.02 19.90
N LEU A 358 10.70 -3.29 19.32
CA LEU A 358 12.02 -2.95 19.88
C LEU A 358 12.36 -3.60 21.25
N ALA A 359 11.68 -4.68 21.65
CA ALA A 359 12.16 -5.56 22.72
C ALA A 359 13.30 -6.47 22.22
N THR A 360 14.06 -7.11 23.12
CA THR A 360 15.20 -8.01 22.76
C THR A 360 14.83 -9.09 21.73
N SER A 361 13.59 -9.57 21.73
CA SER A 361 13.09 -10.56 20.77
C SER A 361 12.61 -9.96 19.43
N ALA A 362 12.80 -8.66 19.19
CA ALA A 362 12.25 -7.92 18.05
C ALA A 362 13.25 -6.84 17.55
N LEU A 363 14.52 -7.22 17.39
CA LEU A 363 15.61 -6.31 16.99
C LEU A 363 16.19 -6.61 15.60
N LEU A 364 16.11 -7.85 15.10
CA LEU A 364 16.76 -8.24 13.85
C LEU A 364 16.30 -7.40 12.65
N ARG A 365 14.99 -7.11 12.55
CA ARG A 365 14.47 -6.20 11.48
C ARG A 365 15.06 -4.80 11.59
N TRP A 366 15.23 -4.31 12.80
CA TRP A 366 15.80 -2.99 13.05
C TRP A 366 17.30 -2.97 12.82
N ASP A 367 18.00 -4.05 13.11
CA ASP A 367 19.43 -4.21 12.86
C ASP A 367 19.72 -4.26 11.35
N ILE A 368 18.82 -4.83 10.54
CA ILE A 368 18.87 -4.73 9.07
C ILE A 368 18.79 -3.26 8.63
N LEU A 369 17.93 -2.45 9.26
CA LEU A 369 17.85 -1.01 8.96
C LEU A 369 19.13 -0.26 9.35
N ASP A 370 19.83 -0.71 10.40
CA ASP A 370 21.13 -0.15 10.79
C ASP A 370 22.27 -0.58 9.85
N ASP A 371 22.23 -1.81 9.32
CA ASP A 371 23.15 -2.23 8.24
C ASP A 371 22.97 -1.30 7.02
N ILE A 372 21.72 -0.97 6.67
CA ILE A 372 21.40 -0.03 5.58
C ILE A 372 21.92 1.37 5.89
N LYS A 373 21.71 1.85 7.13
CA LYS A 373 22.23 3.13 7.60
C LYS A 373 23.75 3.21 7.45
N ALA A 374 24.47 2.13 7.76
CA ALA A 374 25.92 2.09 7.68
C ALA A 374 26.41 2.32 6.24
N PHE A 375 25.85 1.60 5.25
CA PHE A 375 26.25 1.80 3.85
C PHE A 375 25.59 3.01 3.17
N ASN A 376 24.64 3.68 3.83
CA ASN A 376 24.10 5.00 3.44
C ASN A 376 24.82 6.18 4.12
N GLY A 377 26.00 5.97 4.71
CA GLY A 377 26.77 7.05 5.35
C GLY A 377 26.06 7.68 6.55
N GLY A 378 25.29 6.89 7.31
CA GLY A 378 24.60 7.33 8.52
C GLY A 378 23.11 7.67 8.34
N LYS A 379 22.55 7.54 7.12
CA LYS A 379 21.15 7.89 6.82
C LYS A 379 20.27 6.65 6.61
N TYR A 380 19.07 6.62 7.17
CA TYR A 380 18.11 5.53 6.97
C TYR A 380 17.55 5.48 5.53
N PRO A 381 16.94 4.38 5.05
CA PRO A 381 16.34 4.30 3.71
C PRO A 381 14.92 4.90 3.61
N PHE A 382 14.49 5.60 4.65
CA PHE A 382 13.17 6.23 4.79
C PHE A 382 13.32 7.59 5.47
N THR A 383 12.24 8.37 5.50
CA THR A 383 12.21 9.73 6.08
C THR A 383 11.18 9.92 7.17
N ILE A 384 10.24 8.99 7.33
CA ILE A 384 9.14 9.11 8.27
C ILE A 384 8.66 7.72 8.72
N VAL A 385 8.15 7.64 9.95
CA VAL A 385 7.53 6.44 10.50
C VAL A 385 6.03 6.65 10.63
N ILE A 386 5.24 5.68 10.15
CA ILE A 386 3.80 5.59 10.46
C ILE A 386 3.61 4.45 11.44
N ASN A 387 2.99 4.74 12.59
CA ASN A 387 2.60 3.74 13.57
C ASN A 387 1.09 3.51 13.51
N GLN A 388 0.70 2.35 12.98
CA GLN A 388 -0.69 1.88 12.97
C GLN A 388 -1.03 1.05 14.21
N MET A 389 -0.04 0.50 14.92
CA MET A 389 -0.29 -0.40 16.04
C MET A 389 -1.04 0.28 17.18
N GLY A 390 -1.82 -0.53 17.90
CA GLY A 390 -2.41 -0.16 19.18
C GLY A 390 -3.64 -0.95 19.56
N THR A 391 -4.34 -1.57 18.61
CA THR A 391 -5.49 -2.42 18.88
C THR A 391 -5.13 -3.59 19.80
N ASN A 392 -3.99 -4.24 19.56
CA ASN A 392 -3.51 -5.36 20.40
C ASN A 392 -2.93 -4.92 21.76
N ASP A 393 -2.74 -3.62 21.98
CA ASP A 393 -2.30 -3.06 23.26
C ASP A 393 -3.47 -2.75 24.20
N ALA A 394 -4.72 -2.91 23.73
CA ALA A 394 -5.95 -2.64 24.46
C ALA A 394 -5.94 -3.27 25.86
N ASN A 395 -6.39 -2.49 26.83
CA ASN A 395 -6.35 -2.86 28.24
C ASN A 395 -7.55 -2.28 28.97
N THR A 396 -8.05 -2.99 29.99
CA THR A 396 -9.12 -2.50 30.85
C THR A 396 -8.76 -1.18 31.54
N THR A 397 -7.47 -0.95 31.77
CA THR A 397 -6.93 0.33 32.25
C THR A 397 -6.45 1.17 31.07
N THR A 398 -7.20 2.20 30.69
CA THR A 398 -6.86 3.09 29.57
C THR A 398 -5.45 3.70 29.69
N ALA A 399 -5.02 4.05 30.91
CA ALA A 399 -3.68 4.57 31.15
C ALA A 399 -2.56 3.57 30.78
N THR A 400 -2.78 2.27 30.97
CA THR A 400 -1.84 1.21 30.57
C THR A 400 -1.80 1.05 29.06
N TRP A 401 -2.95 1.19 28.39
CA TRP A 401 -3.00 1.18 26.93
C TRP A 401 -2.22 2.38 26.35
N LYS A 402 -2.51 3.58 26.85
CA LYS A 402 -1.79 4.80 26.47
C LYS A 402 -0.29 4.65 26.67
N SER A 403 0.16 4.22 27.85
CA SER A 403 1.60 4.16 28.18
C SER A 403 2.38 3.25 27.23
N ARG A 404 1.79 2.15 26.74
CA ARG A 404 2.42 1.26 25.75
C ARG A 404 2.65 1.96 24.40
N LEU A 405 1.67 2.74 23.94
CA LEU A 405 1.77 3.51 22.70
C LEU A 405 2.83 4.61 22.81
N VAL A 406 2.80 5.39 23.89
CA VAL A 406 3.79 6.45 24.16
C VAL A 406 5.20 5.86 24.24
N SER A 407 5.36 4.73 24.94
CA SER A 407 6.66 4.07 25.09
C SER A 407 7.24 3.58 23.76
N LEU A 408 6.40 3.18 22.80
CA LEU A 408 6.87 2.84 21.47
C LEU A 408 7.40 4.08 20.74
N ILE A 409 6.64 5.18 20.71
CA ILE A 409 7.07 6.42 20.05
C ILE A 409 8.40 6.89 20.63
N SER A 410 8.56 6.87 21.96
CA SER A 410 9.83 7.17 22.61
C SER A 410 10.96 6.24 22.15
N ARG A 411 10.75 4.91 22.12
CA ARG A 411 11.79 3.96 21.66
C ARG A 411 12.19 4.19 20.20
N ILE A 412 11.23 4.49 19.32
CA ILE A 412 11.49 4.81 17.91
C ILE A 412 12.35 6.07 17.81
N LYS A 413 11.98 7.16 18.49
CA LYS A 413 12.75 8.42 18.49
C LYS A 413 14.12 8.25 19.16
N THR A 414 14.23 7.44 20.19
CA THR A 414 15.54 7.12 20.80
C THR A 414 16.46 6.38 19.83
N ARG A 415 15.94 5.41 19.06
CA ARG A 415 16.76 4.65 18.10
C ARG A 415 17.10 5.47 16.86
N LEU A 416 16.11 6.11 16.26
CA LEU A 416 16.23 6.75 14.95
C LEU A 416 16.71 8.20 15.01
N GLY A 417 16.63 8.83 16.18
CA GLY A 417 16.91 10.25 16.41
C GLY A 417 15.64 11.02 16.78
N ALA A 418 15.78 12.04 17.64
CA ALA A 418 14.66 12.81 18.16
C ALA A 418 13.87 13.55 17.06
N ASP A 419 14.54 13.91 15.97
CA ASP A 419 13.96 14.60 14.81
C ASP A 419 13.24 13.65 13.83
N MET A 420 13.30 12.33 14.06
CA MET A 420 12.55 11.38 13.24
C MET A 420 11.06 11.59 13.46
N LYS A 421 10.37 11.98 12.38
CA LYS A 421 8.93 12.21 12.38
C LYS A 421 8.18 10.88 12.55
N VAL A 422 7.30 10.82 13.55
CA VAL A 422 6.43 9.67 13.83
C VAL A 422 4.97 10.13 13.74
N ILE A 423 4.20 9.48 12.87
CA ILE A 423 2.77 9.73 12.70
C ILE A 423 1.99 8.59 13.33
N GLN A 424 1.11 8.91 14.27
CA GLN A 424 0.28 7.93 14.95
C GLN A 424 -1.07 7.79 14.26
N CYS A 425 -1.50 6.56 13.97
CA CYS A 425 -2.87 6.31 13.55
C CYS A 425 -3.80 6.21 14.77
N THR A 426 -5.01 6.72 14.65
CA THR A 426 -6.09 6.44 15.61
C THR A 426 -6.48 4.96 15.58
N ILE A 427 -7.13 4.47 16.63
CA ILE A 427 -7.51 3.06 16.78
C ILE A 427 -8.93 2.82 16.22
N PRO A 428 -9.10 1.93 15.22
CA PRO A 428 -10.43 1.57 14.69
C PRO A 428 -11.27 0.79 15.71
N PRO A 429 -12.60 0.68 15.51
CA PRO A 429 -13.49 -0.01 16.43
C PRO A 429 -13.31 -1.54 16.37
N GLN A 430 -13.70 -2.22 17.45
CA GLN A 430 -13.85 -3.67 17.50
C GLN A 430 -15.27 -4.02 17.93
N ASN A 431 -15.96 -4.83 17.13
CA ASN A 431 -17.38 -5.08 17.30
C ASN A 431 -17.75 -6.56 17.15
N GLY A 432 -18.89 -6.97 17.70
CA GLY A 432 -19.58 -8.20 17.34
C GLY A 432 -20.78 -7.92 16.44
N SER A 433 -21.38 -8.97 15.88
CA SER A 433 -22.69 -8.86 15.24
C SER A 433 -23.54 -10.11 15.37
N THR A 434 -24.86 -9.94 15.49
CA THR A 434 -25.85 -11.03 15.45
C THR A 434 -26.44 -11.26 14.07
N ALA A 435 -26.13 -10.41 13.08
CA ALA A 435 -26.69 -10.50 11.73
C ALA A 435 -25.65 -10.15 10.65
N ALA A 436 -24.43 -10.69 10.78
CA ALA A 436 -23.34 -10.53 9.82
C ALA A 436 -23.04 -9.07 9.42
N TYR A 437 -23.15 -8.15 10.40
CA TYR A 437 -22.91 -6.71 10.22
C TYR A 437 -23.81 -6.06 9.15
N SER A 438 -24.96 -6.66 8.86
CA SER A 438 -25.90 -6.17 7.86
C SER A 438 -26.45 -4.79 8.22
N THR A 439 -26.82 -4.57 9.48
CA THR A 439 -27.42 -3.31 9.97
C THR A 439 -26.73 -2.81 11.24
N ALA A 440 -26.74 -1.49 11.47
CA ALA A 440 -26.13 -0.88 12.66
C ALA A 440 -26.73 -1.39 13.99
N ALA A 441 -28.03 -1.74 13.99
CA ALA A 441 -28.72 -2.30 15.15
C ALA A 441 -28.20 -3.71 15.52
N ALA A 442 -27.75 -4.48 14.53
CA ALA A 442 -27.20 -5.81 14.73
C ALA A 442 -25.71 -5.80 15.10
N ILE A 443 -25.05 -4.64 15.13
CA ILE A 443 -23.65 -4.49 15.50
C ILE A 443 -23.55 -4.10 16.98
N THR A 444 -22.75 -4.84 17.74
CA THR A 444 -22.57 -4.67 19.19
C THR A 444 -21.12 -4.31 19.52
N VAL A 445 -20.92 -3.50 20.57
CA VAL A 445 -19.58 -3.22 21.13
C VAL A 445 -19.40 -4.12 22.33
N SER A 446 -18.33 -4.93 22.34
CA SER A 446 -18.20 -6.06 23.27
C SER A 446 -17.76 -5.68 24.68
N ALA A 447 -17.11 -4.52 24.87
CA ALA A 447 -16.58 -4.11 26.17
C ALA A 447 -16.36 -2.58 26.27
N PRO A 448 -16.35 -2.01 27.50
CA PRO A 448 -16.10 -0.57 27.73
C PRO A 448 -14.75 -0.05 27.22
N VAL A 449 -13.75 -0.93 27.09
CA VAL A 449 -12.45 -0.57 26.50
C VAL A 449 -12.61 -0.10 25.04
N TRP A 450 -13.60 -0.61 24.32
CA TRP A 450 -13.86 -0.27 22.91
C TRP A 450 -14.84 0.90 22.71
N THR A 451 -15.46 1.39 23.78
CA THR A 451 -16.23 2.64 23.79
C THR A 451 -15.40 3.74 24.45
N THR A 452 -15.54 3.95 25.76
CA THR A 452 -14.91 5.05 26.51
C THR A 452 -13.39 4.98 26.48
N GLY A 453 -12.80 3.79 26.62
CA GLY A 453 -11.34 3.63 26.60
C GLY A 453 -10.72 4.06 25.27
N ARG A 454 -11.22 3.48 24.17
CA ARG A 454 -10.79 3.79 22.80
C ARG A 454 -11.05 5.24 22.44
N ALA A 455 -12.22 5.79 22.74
CA ALA A 455 -12.54 7.20 22.49
C ALA A 455 -11.51 8.12 23.17
N SER A 456 -11.21 7.87 24.45
CA SER A 456 -10.18 8.63 25.18
C SER A 456 -8.78 8.51 24.54
N ILE A 457 -8.39 7.33 24.07
CA ILE A 457 -7.12 7.14 23.36
C ILE A 457 -7.10 7.91 22.05
N ASN A 458 -8.16 7.83 21.25
CA ASN A 458 -8.23 8.53 19.97
C ASN A 458 -8.27 10.05 20.14
N ASP A 459 -8.93 10.56 21.17
CA ASP A 459 -8.92 11.99 21.49
C ASP A 459 -7.53 12.46 21.92
N ASP A 460 -6.82 11.67 22.73
CA ASP A 460 -5.43 11.96 23.09
C ASP A 460 -4.49 11.93 21.88
N ILE A 461 -4.71 11.04 20.90
CA ILE A 461 -3.96 11.01 19.63
C ILE A 461 -4.27 12.26 18.80
N ARG A 462 -5.55 12.59 18.60
CA ARG A 462 -5.96 13.77 17.80
C ARG A 462 -5.42 15.08 18.38
N THR A 463 -5.36 15.18 19.71
CA THR A 463 -4.86 16.35 20.43
C THR A 463 -3.37 16.29 20.76
N ASN A 464 -2.70 15.18 20.47
CA ASN A 464 -1.32 14.87 20.85
C ASN A 464 -1.07 15.04 22.37
N ASN A 465 -2.05 14.69 23.21
CA ASN A 465 -1.97 14.85 24.65
C ASN A 465 -1.07 13.77 25.28
N GLY A 466 0.23 14.07 25.40
CA GLY A 466 1.22 13.20 26.04
C GLY A 466 1.70 12.02 25.20
N PHE A 467 1.36 11.97 23.90
CA PHE A 467 1.85 10.94 22.98
C PHE A 467 3.23 11.24 22.39
N GLY A 468 3.51 12.52 22.11
CA GLY A 468 4.81 12.93 21.57
C GLY A 468 5.03 12.53 20.10
N HIS A 469 3.95 12.22 19.38
CA HIS A 469 4.00 12.05 17.92
C HIS A 469 3.99 13.43 17.22
N ASP A 470 4.34 13.45 15.94
CA ASP A 470 4.50 14.68 15.16
C ASP A 470 3.28 14.98 14.26
N GLY A 471 2.29 14.08 14.28
CA GLY A 471 1.01 14.22 13.62
C GLY A 471 0.21 12.93 13.71
N TYR A 472 -1.01 12.92 13.17
CA TYR A 472 -1.87 11.75 13.19
C TYR A 472 -2.63 11.52 11.87
N LEU A 473 -2.97 10.25 11.64
CA LEU A 473 -3.93 9.83 10.61
C LEU A 473 -5.19 9.31 11.31
N ASP A 474 -6.34 9.90 11.00
CA ASP A 474 -7.63 9.51 11.59
C ASP A 474 -8.26 8.36 10.80
N ILE A 475 -7.70 7.17 10.99
CA ILE A 475 -8.23 5.96 10.36
C ILE A 475 -9.52 5.48 11.04
N ASP A 476 -9.77 5.88 12.28
CA ASP A 476 -10.98 5.51 13.02
C ASP A 476 -12.24 5.99 12.29
N GLN A 477 -12.25 7.24 11.84
CA GLN A 477 -13.37 7.79 11.06
C GLN A 477 -13.62 7.07 9.74
N ALA A 478 -12.58 6.50 9.11
CA ALA A 478 -12.75 5.73 7.88
C ALA A 478 -13.33 4.32 8.14
N TRP A 479 -13.24 3.81 9.37
CA TRP A 479 -13.82 2.51 9.76
C TRP A 479 -15.22 2.64 10.35
N ALA A 480 -15.42 3.66 11.17
CA ALA A 480 -16.62 3.82 11.98
C ALA A 480 -17.78 4.42 11.19
N ASP A 481 -19.00 4.19 11.65
CA ASP A 481 -20.20 4.87 11.17
C ASP A 481 -20.31 6.28 11.78
N TYR A 482 -19.35 7.14 11.48
CA TYR A 482 -19.31 8.50 12.03
C TYR A 482 -20.28 9.44 11.27
N PRO A 483 -21.02 10.33 11.97
CA PRO A 483 -21.10 10.52 13.42
C PRO A 483 -22.21 9.69 14.11
N ALA A 484 -22.98 8.88 13.37
CA ALA A 484 -24.19 8.24 13.88
C ALA A 484 -23.92 7.16 14.94
N ASN A 485 -22.91 6.31 14.71
CA ASN A 485 -22.47 5.25 15.61
C ASN A 485 -20.93 5.18 15.63
N PRO A 486 -20.22 6.12 16.30
CA PRO A 486 -18.77 6.25 16.21
C PRO A 486 -17.99 5.05 16.78
N ASP A 487 -18.63 4.20 17.59
CA ASP A 487 -18.04 2.97 18.15
C ASP A 487 -18.32 1.70 17.34
N LYS A 488 -18.98 1.83 16.19
CA LYS A 488 -19.39 0.71 15.36
C LYS A 488 -18.80 0.83 13.96
N PHE A 489 -18.43 -0.29 13.35
CA PHE A 489 -18.27 -0.37 11.90
C PHE A 489 -19.52 0.18 11.20
N ARG A 490 -19.32 0.81 10.04
CA ARG A 490 -20.39 1.08 9.09
C ARG A 490 -21.05 -0.24 8.70
N ALA A 491 -22.36 -0.34 8.86
CA ALA A 491 -23.07 -1.55 8.48
C ALA A 491 -23.08 -1.73 6.96
N ALA A 492 -23.12 -2.98 6.50
CA ALA A 492 -22.99 -3.30 5.08
C ALA A 492 -24.06 -2.61 4.20
N VAL A 493 -25.31 -2.55 4.68
CA VAL A 493 -26.39 -1.88 3.93
C VAL A 493 -26.21 -0.37 3.84
N ASP A 494 -25.52 0.24 4.81
CA ASP A 494 -25.25 1.68 4.88
C ASP A 494 -24.02 2.09 4.05
N ILE A 495 -23.20 1.12 3.62
CA ILE A 495 -22.13 1.33 2.63
C ILE A 495 -22.73 1.58 1.25
N GLY A 496 -23.81 0.85 0.93
CA GLY A 496 -24.52 0.91 -0.35
C GLY A 496 -24.53 -0.43 -1.08
N GLN A 497 -25.63 -0.68 -1.80
CA GLN A 497 -25.78 -1.87 -2.63
C GLN A 497 -24.79 -1.80 -3.81
N ILE A 498 -24.06 -2.90 -4.04
CA ILE A 498 -23.08 -2.99 -5.14
C ILE A 498 -23.70 -3.50 -6.43
N GLY A 499 -24.79 -4.25 -6.31
CA GLY A 499 -25.48 -4.91 -7.40
C GLY A 499 -26.36 -6.03 -6.88
N THR A 500 -26.58 -7.00 -7.74
CA THR A 500 -27.58 -8.04 -7.60
C THR A 500 -27.03 -9.38 -8.05
N LEU A 501 -27.31 -10.42 -7.28
CA LEU A 501 -27.13 -11.80 -7.72
C LEU A 501 -28.42 -12.25 -8.40
N LEU A 502 -28.36 -12.39 -9.73
CA LEU A 502 -29.51 -12.64 -10.60
C LEU A 502 -30.04 -14.06 -10.47
N SER A 503 -29.14 -15.02 -10.38
CA SER A 503 -29.44 -16.45 -10.27
C SER A 503 -28.41 -17.16 -9.43
N VAL A 504 -28.85 -18.22 -8.76
CA VAL A 504 -28.05 -18.95 -7.78
C VAL A 504 -28.43 -20.41 -7.84
N THR A 505 -27.44 -21.26 -7.97
CA THR A 505 -27.57 -22.70 -7.82
C THR A 505 -26.95 -23.09 -6.48
N PRO A 506 -27.77 -23.41 -5.45
CA PRO A 506 -27.28 -23.87 -4.16
C PRO A 506 -26.49 -25.16 -4.28
N GLY A 507 -25.64 -25.43 -3.31
CA GLY A 507 -25.00 -26.73 -3.18
C GLY A 507 -26.02 -27.73 -2.66
N ASP A 508 -26.25 -28.81 -3.39
CA ASP A 508 -27.20 -29.88 -3.05
C ASP A 508 -26.60 -30.98 -2.15
N GLY A 509 -25.42 -30.73 -1.58
CA GLY A 509 -24.64 -31.71 -0.81
C GLY A 509 -23.77 -32.63 -1.68
N SER A 510 -24.01 -32.70 -2.99
CA SER A 510 -23.11 -33.32 -3.97
C SER A 510 -22.24 -32.28 -4.68
N THR A 511 -22.82 -31.10 -4.95
CA THR A 511 -22.15 -29.92 -5.49
C THR A 511 -21.65 -29.07 -4.32
N THR A 512 -20.35 -29.14 -4.03
CA THR A 512 -19.75 -28.49 -2.85
C THR A 512 -19.56 -26.98 -3.00
N HIS A 513 -19.63 -26.46 -4.22
CA HIS A 513 -19.43 -25.04 -4.48
C HIS A 513 -20.66 -24.45 -5.18
N PRO A 514 -21.49 -23.68 -4.44
CA PRO A 514 -22.61 -22.98 -5.03
C PRO A 514 -22.15 -21.96 -6.06
N THR A 515 -22.92 -21.78 -7.12
CA THR A 515 -22.61 -20.85 -8.21
C THR A 515 -23.74 -19.85 -8.39
N GLY A 516 -23.45 -18.71 -9.01
CA GLY A 516 -24.46 -17.71 -9.36
C GLY A 516 -24.03 -16.80 -10.49
N THR A 517 -24.97 -15.98 -10.95
CA THR A 517 -24.73 -14.93 -11.96
C THR A 517 -24.90 -13.56 -11.32
N ALA A 518 -23.85 -12.74 -11.32
CA ALA A 518 -23.83 -11.40 -10.75
C ALA A 518 -23.90 -10.32 -11.85
N ASP A 519 -24.67 -9.25 -11.62
CA ASP A 519 -24.73 -8.07 -12.49
C ASP A 519 -23.60 -7.05 -12.24
N PHE A 520 -22.71 -7.36 -11.29
CA PHE A 520 -21.57 -6.56 -10.90
C PHE A 520 -20.28 -7.36 -11.09
N GLN A 521 -19.15 -6.65 -11.16
CA GLN A 521 -17.84 -7.28 -11.37
C GLN A 521 -17.23 -7.71 -10.04
N ALA A 522 -17.51 -8.94 -9.63
CA ALA A 522 -16.86 -9.58 -8.49
C ALA A 522 -15.39 -9.94 -8.79
N LYS A 523 -14.57 -10.02 -7.74
CA LYS A 523 -13.19 -10.53 -7.78
C LYS A 523 -13.04 -11.75 -6.88
N ILE A 524 -12.12 -12.63 -7.23
CA ILE A 524 -11.71 -13.73 -6.35
C ILE A 524 -11.17 -13.14 -5.04
N GLY A 525 -11.67 -13.64 -3.92
CA GLY A 525 -11.35 -13.13 -2.58
C GLY A 525 -12.34 -12.10 -2.04
N ASP A 526 -13.28 -11.61 -2.85
CA ASP A 526 -14.33 -10.73 -2.35
C ASP A 526 -15.21 -11.48 -1.34
N SER A 527 -15.44 -10.83 -0.20
CA SER A 527 -16.45 -11.21 0.77
C SER A 527 -17.70 -10.35 0.55
N LEU A 528 -18.81 -11.01 0.23
CA LEU A 528 -20.06 -10.40 -0.18
C LEU A 528 -21.14 -10.70 0.86
N LEU A 529 -21.94 -9.70 1.21
CA LEU A 529 -23.14 -9.89 2.00
C LEU A 529 -24.35 -9.96 1.06
N ILE A 530 -25.01 -11.11 1.04
CA ILE A 530 -26.07 -11.43 0.08
C ILE A 530 -27.40 -11.61 0.81
N GLU A 531 -28.44 -10.92 0.32
CA GLU A 531 -29.79 -11.02 0.85
C GLU A 531 -30.47 -12.29 0.35
N TYR A 532 -30.59 -13.31 1.20
CA TYR A 532 -31.18 -14.60 0.80
C TYR A 532 -32.69 -14.64 0.91
N GLN A 533 -33.24 -13.83 1.82
CA GLN A 533 -34.67 -13.54 1.98
C GLN A 533 -34.77 -12.06 2.37
N SER A 534 -35.92 -11.42 2.12
CA SER A 534 -36.13 -10.01 2.46
C SER A 534 -35.71 -9.69 3.91
N GLY A 535 -34.69 -8.85 4.07
CA GLY A 535 -34.13 -8.43 5.36
C GLY A 535 -33.17 -9.43 6.02
N LEU A 536 -32.90 -10.58 5.42
CA LEU A 536 -32.02 -11.62 5.94
C LEU A 536 -30.80 -11.81 5.03
N TYR A 537 -29.63 -11.75 5.64
CA TYR A 537 -28.36 -11.66 4.94
C TYR A 537 -27.39 -12.75 5.36
N ALA A 538 -26.53 -13.16 4.45
CA ALA A 538 -25.45 -14.09 4.76
C ALA A 538 -24.18 -13.74 3.98
N ASN A 539 -23.03 -13.92 4.64
CA ASN A 539 -21.72 -13.66 4.02
C ASN A 539 -21.32 -14.81 3.09
N ARG A 540 -20.77 -14.49 1.92
CA ARG A 540 -20.25 -15.42 0.93
C ARG A 540 -18.91 -14.94 0.41
N VAL A 541 -18.00 -15.89 0.27
CA VAL A 541 -16.68 -15.66 -0.29
C VAL A 541 -16.64 -16.14 -1.73
N VAL A 542 -16.14 -15.29 -2.63
CA VAL A 542 -15.89 -15.62 -4.03
C VAL A 542 -14.56 -16.35 -4.19
N ILE A 543 -14.57 -17.53 -4.81
CA ILE A 543 -13.37 -18.35 -5.08
C ILE A 543 -13.07 -18.50 -6.57
N ASP A 544 -14.04 -18.22 -7.44
CA ASP A 544 -13.84 -18.23 -8.88
C ASP A 544 -14.80 -17.23 -9.55
N VAL A 545 -14.35 -16.63 -10.65
CA VAL A 545 -15.11 -15.65 -11.44
C VAL A 545 -14.81 -15.85 -12.92
N SER A 546 -15.86 -15.90 -13.74
CA SER A 546 -15.72 -15.89 -15.21
C SER A 546 -16.71 -14.94 -15.87
N ALA A 547 -16.28 -14.29 -16.96
CA ALA A 547 -17.14 -13.36 -17.69
C ALA A 547 -18.22 -14.12 -18.47
N ASN A 548 -19.45 -13.59 -18.46
CA ASN A 548 -20.58 -14.16 -19.21
C ASN A 548 -20.81 -13.48 -20.58
N GLY A 549 -19.88 -12.62 -21.02
CA GLY A 549 -19.92 -11.96 -22.34
C GLY A 549 -21.01 -10.90 -22.55
N ASN A 550 -21.91 -10.70 -21.58
CA ASN A 550 -23.05 -9.76 -21.64
C ASN A 550 -22.99 -8.66 -20.56
N GLY A 551 -21.82 -8.47 -19.93
CA GLY A 551 -21.62 -7.54 -18.81
C GLY A 551 -21.86 -8.14 -17.42
N THR A 552 -22.43 -9.34 -17.33
CA THR A 552 -22.53 -10.12 -16.07
C THR A 552 -21.33 -11.06 -15.89
N CYS A 553 -21.13 -11.58 -14.68
CA CYS A 553 -20.15 -12.63 -14.41
C CYS A 553 -20.76 -13.83 -13.69
N PHE A 554 -20.22 -15.02 -13.96
CA PHE A 554 -20.44 -16.19 -13.14
C PHE A 554 -19.51 -16.15 -11.94
N VAL A 555 -20.06 -16.43 -10.76
CA VAL A 555 -19.34 -16.46 -9.50
C VAL A 555 -19.50 -17.82 -8.84
N THR A 556 -18.42 -18.33 -8.28
CA THR A 556 -18.40 -19.56 -7.47
C THR A 556 -18.06 -19.21 -6.03
N PHE A 557 -18.79 -19.79 -5.08
CA PHE A 557 -18.64 -19.50 -3.66
C PHE A 557 -17.95 -20.62 -2.88
N ALA A 558 -17.15 -20.25 -1.87
CA ALA A 558 -16.46 -21.20 -1.00
C ALA A 558 -17.42 -22.02 -0.12
N ASN A 559 -18.50 -21.38 0.34
CA ASN A 559 -19.40 -21.95 1.35
C ASN A 559 -20.51 -22.77 0.68
N THR A 560 -20.68 -24.04 1.06
CA THR A 560 -21.92 -24.78 0.80
C THR A 560 -23.09 -24.19 1.57
N TYR A 561 -24.25 -24.09 0.94
CA TYR A 561 -25.50 -23.74 1.60
C TYR A 561 -26.67 -24.41 0.85
N ASN A 562 -27.68 -24.80 1.63
CA ASN A 562 -28.91 -25.44 1.15
C ASN A 562 -30.02 -24.44 0.79
N THR A 563 -29.95 -23.21 1.32
CA THR A 563 -30.97 -22.18 1.08
C THR A 563 -30.79 -21.53 -0.28
N ALA A 564 -31.82 -21.60 -1.13
CA ALA A 564 -31.87 -20.82 -2.35
C ALA A 564 -31.89 -19.32 -2.03
N PHE A 565 -31.06 -18.56 -2.73
CA PHE A 565 -31.15 -17.10 -2.72
C PHE A 565 -32.40 -16.67 -3.50
N GLN A 566 -33.07 -15.62 -3.02
CA GLN A 566 -34.17 -15.01 -3.75
C GLN A 566 -33.69 -14.52 -5.13
N ALA A 567 -34.60 -14.50 -6.11
CA ALA A 567 -34.32 -13.88 -7.40
C ALA A 567 -33.94 -12.41 -7.20
N ASN A 568 -32.92 -11.94 -7.91
CA ASN A 568 -32.41 -10.58 -7.77
C ASN A 568 -31.99 -10.23 -6.33
N ALA A 569 -31.23 -11.12 -5.68
CA ALA A 569 -30.73 -10.92 -4.33
C ALA A 569 -29.81 -9.70 -4.25
N LYS A 570 -30.17 -8.74 -3.39
CA LYS A 570 -29.33 -7.55 -3.15
C LYS A 570 -28.00 -7.98 -2.56
N THR A 571 -26.93 -7.40 -3.10
CA THR A 571 -25.57 -7.71 -2.71
C THR A 571 -24.86 -6.46 -2.24
N TYR A 572 -24.05 -6.61 -1.19
CA TYR A 572 -23.28 -5.55 -0.54
C TYR A 572 -21.86 -6.03 -0.28
N TRP A 573 -20.94 -5.09 -0.05
CA TRP A 573 -19.64 -5.43 0.51
C TRP A 573 -19.79 -5.93 1.94
N ALA A 574 -19.25 -7.11 2.25
CA ALA A 574 -19.30 -7.62 3.61
C ALA A 574 -18.33 -6.86 4.52
N VAL A 575 -18.79 -6.59 5.75
CA VAL A 575 -17.90 -6.28 6.87
C VAL A 575 -17.40 -7.60 7.45
N SER A 576 -16.20 -7.61 8.03
CA SER A 576 -15.59 -8.85 8.49
C SER A 576 -16.38 -9.54 9.60
N PRO A 577 -16.63 -10.85 9.49
CA PRO A 577 -17.34 -11.62 10.50
C PRO A 577 -16.68 -11.62 11.89
N GLU A 578 -15.37 -11.40 11.98
CA GLU A 578 -14.65 -11.37 13.27
C GLU A 578 -14.71 -9.99 13.95
N GLY A 579 -15.13 -8.95 13.21
CA GLY A 579 -15.28 -7.59 13.72
C GLY A 579 -13.99 -6.88 14.11
N ILE A 580 -12.87 -7.22 13.47
CA ILE A 580 -11.55 -6.60 13.68
C ILE A 580 -10.98 -6.11 12.35
N HIS A 581 -10.68 -7.04 11.42
CA HIS A 581 -9.98 -6.71 10.19
C HIS A 581 -10.96 -6.43 9.06
N PRO A 582 -10.78 -5.42 8.20
CA PRO A 582 -11.67 -5.19 7.06
C PRO A 582 -11.46 -6.23 5.93
N GLN A 583 -12.52 -6.51 5.17
CA GLN A 583 -12.49 -7.39 3.98
C GLN A 583 -12.07 -6.58 2.72
N PRO A 584 -11.55 -7.21 1.65
CA PRO A 584 -11.02 -6.49 0.49
C PRO A 584 -11.98 -5.42 -0.09
N GLY A 585 -13.24 -5.79 -0.36
CA GLY A 585 -14.23 -4.86 -0.88
C GLY A 585 -14.52 -3.68 0.06
N TYR A 586 -14.49 -3.91 1.38
CA TYR A 586 -14.64 -2.84 2.37
C TYR A 586 -13.41 -1.90 2.39
N ILE A 587 -12.21 -2.45 2.23
CA ILE A 587 -10.98 -1.67 2.11
C ILE A 587 -11.05 -0.75 0.88
N ASP A 588 -11.33 -1.35 -0.28
CA ASP A 588 -11.22 -0.66 -1.58
C ASP A 588 -12.35 0.36 -1.81
N HIS A 589 -13.56 0.08 -1.33
CA HIS A 589 -14.74 0.90 -1.63
C HIS A 589 -15.24 1.77 -0.48
N TRP A 590 -14.79 1.53 0.75
CA TRP A 590 -15.21 2.33 1.90
C TRP A 590 -14.06 3.03 2.61
N ILE A 591 -13.05 2.27 3.06
CA ILE A 591 -11.97 2.77 3.90
C ILE A 591 -11.03 3.68 3.12
N VAL A 592 -10.35 3.13 2.09
CA VAL A 592 -9.32 3.85 1.35
C VAL A 592 -9.85 5.13 0.69
N PRO A 593 -11.07 5.15 0.10
CA PRO A 593 -11.65 6.38 -0.44
C PRO A 593 -11.96 7.46 0.59
N ARG A 594 -12.15 7.10 1.87
CA ARG A 594 -12.42 8.05 2.97
C ARG A 594 -11.16 8.60 3.61
N LEU A 595 -10.03 7.92 3.44
CA LEU A 595 -8.73 8.44 3.83
C LEU A 595 -8.29 9.46 2.77
N ALA A 596 -8.51 10.75 3.09
CA ALA A 596 -8.21 11.84 2.18
C ALA A 596 -6.76 11.77 1.69
N GLN A 597 -6.54 11.79 0.37
CA GLN A 597 -5.18 11.81 -0.19
C GLN A 597 -4.39 13.07 0.22
N ALA A 598 -5.10 14.16 0.57
CA ALA A 598 -4.50 15.36 1.14
C ALA A 598 -3.82 15.10 2.51
N ASP A 599 -4.23 14.09 3.26
CA ASP A 599 -3.60 13.74 4.54
C ASP A 599 -2.17 13.24 4.39
N LYS A 600 -1.78 12.80 3.19
CA LYS A 600 -0.37 12.54 2.88
C LYS A 600 0.49 13.78 2.98
N GLY A 601 -0.09 14.98 2.88
CA GLY A 601 0.60 16.25 3.18
C GLY A 601 1.15 16.30 4.61
N LYS A 602 0.52 15.59 5.56
CA LYS A 602 1.03 15.44 6.94
C LYS A 602 2.34 14.67 6.99
N LEU A 603 2.69 13.92 5.95
CA LEU A 603 3.94 13.15 5.84
C LEU A 603 5.10 13.99 5.27
N VAL A 604 4.80 15.15 4.68
CA VAL A 604 5.80 16.10 4.19
C VAL A 604 6.37 16.86 5.40
N GLY A 605 7.67 17.16 5.33
CA GLY A 605 8.41 17.93 6.35
C GLY A 605 8.05 19.39 6.34
#